data_AF-R9LWI9-F1
#
_entry.id   AF-R9LWI9-F1
#
_cell.length_a   1.000
_cell.length_b   1.000
_cell.length_c   1.000
_cell.angle_alpha   90.00
_cell.angle_beta   90.00
_cell.angle_gamma   90.00
#
_symmetry.space_group_name_H-M   'P 1'
#
loop_
_entity.id
_entity.type
_entity.pdbx_description
1 polymer ?
#
loop_
_entity_poly.entity_id
_entity_poly.type
_entity_poly.pdbx_seq_one_letter_code
_entity_poly.pdbx_strand_id
1 'polypeptide(L)'
;MEAFFSAVDDRDERGTGLYLVMGELDRFFPDIKARISCGGSFVEIDPGEVIEGLRHDFPQEWAKNVTREHKKPFRNFPVRPGGFLPPASETRL
;
A
#
# COMPACT_ATOMS: atom_id res chain seq x y z
N MET A 1 -5.03 6.56 -7.31
CA MET A 1 -5.40 7.76 -6.54
C MET A 1 -4.85 7.60 -5.14
N GLU A 2 -4.15 8.59 -4.60
CA GLU A 2 -3.61 8.52 -3.23
C GLU A 2 -4.71 8.31 -2.19
N ALA A 3 -4.37 7.71 -1.04
CA ALA A 3 -5.31 7.56 0.06
C ALA A 3 -5.50 8.91 0.77
N PHE A 4 -6.74 9.29 1.04
CA PHE A 4 -7.06 10.49 1.80
C PHE A 4 -8.46 10.40 2.41
N PHE A 5 -8.64 11.00 3.58
CA PHE A 5 -9.97 11.19 4.17
C PHE A 5 -10.60 12.43 3.55
N SER A 6 -11.81 12.26 3.01
CA SER A 6 -12.59 13.32 2.39
C SER A 6 -13.54 13.98 3.40
N ALA A 7 -14.12 15.11 2.98
CA ALA A 7 -15.17 15.76 3.76
C ALA A 7 -16.45 14.92 3.88
N VAL A 8 -16.63 13.87 3.06
CA VAL A 8 -17.71 12.89 3.25
C VAL A 8 -17.37 11.99 4.43
N ASP A 9 -16.14 11.48 4.45
CA ASP A 9 -15.60 10.62 5.52
C ASP A 9 -15.63 11.35 6.89
N ASP A 10 -15.35 12.66 6.90
CA ASP A 10 -15.45 13.44 8.15
C ASP A 10 -16.88 13.52 8.71
N ARG A 11 -17.90 13.39 7.87
CA ARG A 11 -19.30 13.51 8.28
C ARG A 11 -19.90 12.19 8.73
N ASP A 12 -19.53 11.08 8.12
CA ASP A 12 -20.04 9.74 8.47
C ASP A 12 -19.20 9.06 9.56
N GLU A 13 -17.88 9.27 9.62
CA GLU A 13 -16.95 8.65 10.58
C GLU A 13 -16.92 9.36 11.97
N ARG A 14 -18.06 9.87 12.43
CA ARG A 14 -18.17 10.60 13.70
C ARG A 14 -18.27 9.70 14.92
N GLY A 15 -18.57 8.41 14.71
CA GLY A 15 -18.61 7.41 15.78
C GLY A 15 -17.22 7.16 16.35
N THR A 16 -17.11 6.89 17.65
CA THR A 16 -15.82 6.53 18.25
C THR A 16 -15.31 5.22 17.66
N GLY A 17 -14.13 5.24 17.06
CA GLY A 17 -13.61 4.07 16.36
C GLY A 17 -12.33 4.31 15.56
N LEU A 18 -11.85 3.24 14.94
CA LEU A 18 -10.75 3.23 13.99
C LEU A 18 -11.30 3.26 12.56
N TYR A 19 -10.71 4.11 11.74
CA TYR A 19 -11.11 4.28 10.34
C TYR A 19 -9.89 4.17 9.44
N LEU A 20 -10.09 3.57 8.27
CA LEU A 20 -9.03 3.33 7.29
C LEU A 20 -9.53 3.72 5.90
N VAL A 21 -8.66 4.35 5.12
CA VAL A 21 -8.89 4.63 3.72
C VAL A 21 -7.74 4.06 2.90
N MET A 22 -8.07 3.51 1.73
CA MET A 22 -7.10 2.91 0.83
C MET A 22 -7.09 3.60 -0.54
N GLY A 23 -5.89 3.80 -1.06
CA GLY A 23 -5.62 4.37 -2.37
C GLY A 23 -4.68 3.48 -3.18
N GLU A 24 -4.46 3.87 -4.43
CA GLU A 24 -3.51 3.25 -5.36
C GLU A 24 -3.65 1.72 -5.46
N LEU A 25 -4.90 1.26 -5.59
CA LEU A 25 -5.24 -0.17 -5.65
C LEU A 25 -4.72 -0.88 -6.91
N ASP A 26 -4.14 -0.12 -7.83
CA ASP A 26 -3.48 -0.60 -9.04
C ASP A 26 -2.00 -0.98 -8.83
N ARG A 27 -1.42 -0.68 -7.65
CA ARG A 27 -0.05 -1.09 -7.29
C ARG A 27 -0.05 -2.28 -6.32
N PHE A 28 1.10 -2.97 -6.23
CA PHE A 28 1.21 -4.21 -5.43
C PHE A 28 0.94 -3.99 -3.92
N PHE A 29 1.44 -2.89 -3.36
CA PHE A 29 1.12 -2.48 -1.99
C PHE A 29 0.28 -1.21 -2.04
N PRO A 30 -1.01 -1.22 -1.70
CA PRO A 30 -1.85 -0.03 -1.80
C PRO A 30 -1.35 1.08 -0.87
N ASP A 31 -1.86 2.28 -1.07
CA ASP A 31 -1.69 3.36 -0.09
C ASP A 31 -2.73 3.19 1.01
N ILE A 32 -2.35 3.29 2.28
CA ILE A 32 -3.26 3.11 3.40
C ILE A 32 -3.05 4.26 4.38
N LYS A 33 -4.14 4.89 4.82
CA LYS A 33 -4.14 5.84 5.94
C LYS A 33 -5.11 5.37 7.00
N ALA A 34 -4.78 5.66 8.25
CA ALA A 34 -5.58 5.28 9.41
C ALA A 34 -5.77 6.48 10.34
N ARG A 35 -6.93 6.53 11.00
CA ARG A 35 -7.23 7.53 12.03
C ARG A 35 -8.13 6.96 13.11
N ILE A 36 -8.04 7.55 14.30
CA ILE A 36 -9.01 7.36 15.38
C ILE A 36 -10.00 8.52 15.34
N SER A 37 -11.29 8.23 15.47
CA SER A 37 -12.32 9.22 15.77
C SER A 37 -12.78 9.09 17.22
N CYS A 38 -13.01 10.22 17.88
CA CYS A 38 -13.74 10.30 19.14
C CYS A 38 -14.71 11.48 19.07
N GLY A 39 -16.00 11.21 18.82
CA GLY A 39 -17.03 12.24 18.70
C GLY A 39 -16.81 13.21 17.52
N GLY A 40 -16.15 12.78 16.45
CA GLY A 40 -15.80 13.61 15.29
C GLY A 40 -14.52 14.43 15.45
N SER A 41 -13.76 14.20 16.52
CA SER A 41 -12.35 14.62 16.60
C SER A 41 -11.46 13.51 16.08
N PHE A 42 -10.55 13.84 15.16
CA PHE A 42 -9.73 12.86 14.46
C PHE A 42 -8.25 12.96 14.82
N VAL A 43 -7.60 11.82 14.99
CA VAL A 43 -6.15 11.71 15.18
C VAL A 43 -5.61 10.72 14.17
N GLU A 44 -4.69 11.17 13.31
CA GLU A 44 -3.97 10.30 12.39
C GLU A 44 -3.03 9.36 13.17
N ILE A 45 -2.99 8.11 12.74
CA ILE A 45 -2.13 7.07 13.33
C ILE A 45 -1.39 6.33 12.22
N ASP A 46 -0.30 5.66 12.56
CA ASP A 46 0.39 4.79 11.63
C ASP A 46 -0.48 3.53 11.39
N PRO A 47 -0.86 3.20 10.13
CA PRO A 47 -1.56 1.96 9.82
C PRO A 47 -0.87 0.71 10.36
N GLY A 48 0.46 0.71 10.48
CA GLY A 48 1.24 -0.39 11.03
C GLY A 48 0.99 -0.66 12.53
N GLU A 49 0.41 0.29 13.27
CA GLU A 49 0.04 0.10 14.67
C GLU A 49 -1.24 -0.74 14.85
N VAL A 50 -2.09 -0.78 13.82
CA VAL A 50 -3.42 -1.42 13.88
C VAL A 50 -3.59 -2.57 12.89
N ILE A 51 -2.77 -2.62 11.84
CA ILE A 51 -2.75 -3.72 10.88
C ILE A 51 -1.63 -4.68 11.25
N GLU A 52 -2.00 -5.89 11.67
CA GLU A 52 -1.02 -6.97 11.82
C GLU A 52 -0.46 -7.39 10.45
N GLY A 53 0.84 -7.65 10.41
CA GLY A 53 1.48 -8.23 9.23
C GLY A 53 0.88 -9.61 8.88
N LEU A 54 0.90 -9.96 7.59
CA LEU A 54 0.48 -11.28 7.13
C LEU A 54 1.39 -12.36 7.73
N ARG A 55 0.83 -13.19 8.62
CA ARG A 55 1.56 -14.31 9.24
C ARG A 55 1.71 -15.51 8.31
N HIS A 56 0.87 -15.58 7.28
CA HIS A 56 0.80 -16.67 6.32
C HIS A 56 0.77 -16.09 4.91
N ASP A 57 1.35 -16.84 3.98
CA ASP A 57 1.21 -16.54 2.56
C ASP A 57 -0.25 -16.60 2.13
N PHE A 58 -0.54 -16.00 0.98
CA PHE A 58 -1.88 -16.07 0.39
C PHE A 58 -2.27 -17.53 0.09
N PRO A 59 -3.57 -17.88 0.14
CA PRO A 59 -4.02 -19.23 -0.13
C PRO A 59 -3.62 -19.73 -1.52
N GLN A 60 -3.00 -20.91 -1.60
CA GLN A 60 -2.42 -21.42 -2.86
C GLN A 60 -3.46 -21.65 -3.95
N GLU A 61 -4.71 -21.90 -3.60
CA GLU A 61 -5.80 -22.02 -4.56
C GLU A 61 -6.07 -20.71 -5.32
N TRP A 62 -5.71 -19.55 -4.76
CA TRP A 62 -5.82 -18.26 -5.46
C TRP A 62 -4.85 -18.14 -6.62
N ALA A 63 -3.72 -18.87 -6.60
CA ALA A 63 -2.76 -18.88 -7.70
C ALA A 63 -3.38 -19.36 -9.02
N LYS A 64 -4.46 -20.15 -8.97
CA LYS A 64 -5.21 -20.61 -10.15
C LYS A 64 -6.06 -19.51 -10.80
N ASN A 65 -6.34 -18.43 -10.07
CA ASN A 65 -7.21 -17.34 -10.49
C ASN A 65 -6.43 -16.11 -10.97
N VAL A 66 -5.10 -16.15 -10.90
CA VAL A 66 -4.24 -15.03 -11.30
C VAL A 66 -3.23 -15.48 -12.34
N THR A 67 -3.01 -14.66 -13.36
CA THR A 67 -1.89 -14.85 -14.28
C THR A 67 -0.74 -14.00 -13.80
N ARG A 68 0.40 -14.64 -13.52
CA ARG A 68 1.63 -13.89 -13.22
C ARG A 68 2.06 -13.15 -14.48
N GLU A 69 2.10 -11.83 -14.43
CA GLU A 69 2.80 -11.08 -15.46
C GLU A 69 4.26 -11.50 -15.45
N HIS A 70 4.73 -12.06 -16.55
CA HIS A 70 6.17 -12.16 -16.78
C HIS A 70 6.72 -10.75 -16.86
N LYS A 71 7.55 -10.36 -15.89
CA LYS A 71 8.33 -9.13 -16.00
C LYS A 71 8.99 -9.14 -17.36
N LYS A 72 8.60 -8.23 -18.25
CA LYS A 72 9.41 -7.93 -19.43
C LYS A 72 10.80 -7.63 -18.89
N PRO A 73 11.87 -8.25 -19.44
CA PRO A 73 13.21 -7.89 -19.02
C PRO A 73 13.29 -6.37 -19.11
N PHE A 74 13.76 -5.73 -18.04
CA PHE A 74 13.98 -4.29 -18.03
C PHE A 74 14.74 -3.98 -19.32
N ARG A 75 14.09 -3.31 -20.29
CA ARG A 75 14.79 -2.83 -21.46
C ARG A 75 15.78 -1.83 -20.90
N ASN A 76 17.07 -2.12 -21.03
CA ASN A 76 18.15 -1.21 -20.67
C ASN A 76 17.76 0.21 -21.10
N PHE A 77 17.43 1.06 -20.13
CA PHE A 77 17.40 2.49 -20.40
C PHE A 77 18.82 2.85 -20.86
N PRO A 78 19.00 3.61 -21.95
CA PRO A 78 20.33 4.05 -22.35
C PRO A 78 20.91 4.82 -21.15
N VAL A 79 21.95 4.25 -20.54
CA VAL A 79 22.70 4.89 -19.47
C VAL A 79 23.27 6.16 -20.07
N ARG A 80 22.71 7.31 -19.71
CA ARG A 80 23.35 8.60 -20.00
C ARG A 80 24.68 8.60 -19.23
N PRO A 81 25.81 8.94 -19.86
CA PRO A 81 27.07 9.02 -19.15
C PRO A 81 26.96 10.12 -18.09
N GLY A 82 26.90 9.72 -16.81
CA GLY A 82 26.76 10.61 -15.65
C GLY A 82 25.57 10.33 -14.71
N GLY A 83 24.72 9.34 -14.96
CA GLY A 83 23.62 8.98 -14.06
C GLY A 83 24.02 7.98 -12.96
N PHE A 84 23.58 8.25 -11.73
CA PHE A 84 23.81 7.44 -10.51
C PHE A 84 23.27 6.01 -10.69
N LEU A 85 24.12 5.00 -10.49
CA LEU A 85 23.71 3.59 -10.44
C LEU A 85 22.87 3.35 -9.18
N PRO A 86 21.64 2.81 -9.26
CA PRO A 86 21.00 2.28 -8.06
C PRO A 86 21.81 1.06 -7.57
N PRO A 87 21.98 0.89 -6.25
CA PRO A 87 22.71 -0.25 -5.71
C PRO A 87 22.04 -1.55 -6.14
N ALA A 88 22.86 -2.50 -6.59
CA ALA A 88 22.41 -3.82 -7.02
C ALA A 88 21.57 -4.45 -5.90
N SER A 89 20.36 -4.89 -6.24
CA SER A 89 19.55 -5.72 -5.35
C SER A 89 20.31 -7.02 -5.10
N GLU A 90 20.97 -7.12 -3.95
CA GLU A 90 21.56 -8.36 -3.48
C GLU A 90 20.46 -9.41 -3.33
N THR A 91 20.63 -10.50 -4.07
CA THR A 91 19.89 -11.74 -3.95
C THR A 91 19.90 -12.20 -2.50
N ARG A 92 18.79 -12.01 -1.78
CA ARG A 92 18.59 -12.66 -0.49
C ARG A 92 18.10 -14.08 -0.77
N LEU A 93 18.94 -15.04 -0.40
CA LEU A 93 18.71 -16.49 -0.40
C LEU A 93 17.42 -16.87 0.32
#